data_AF-A0A8T3M0S5-F1
#
_entry.id   AF-A0A8T3M0S5-F1
#
_cell.length_a   1.000
_cell.length_b   1.000
_cell.length_c   1.000
_cell.angle_alpha   90.00
_cell.angle_beta   90.00
_cell.angle_gamma   90.00
#
_symmetry.space_group_name_H-M   'P 1'
#
loop_
_entity.id
_entity.type
_entity.pdbx_description
1 polymer ?
#
loop_
_entity_poly.entity_id
_entity_poly.type
_entity_poly.pdbx_seq_one_letter_code
_entity_poly.pdbx_strand_id
1 'polypeptide(L)'
;MSDHTRAVRLAATALDFDLAPEERAELELHRRDCVRCRQIDDAFRADAAALRRLPRRDAPSHLRLTVADAAWRKEEPHRSRTGLVLLVAAVLMLAMAIGGGIAAGQWLQRDDGATSAAPTLGPLSDLPLAEGPVSLLVDTDVAPDDLVAIAFLVAAPDVSIRAISVSGTGEVRCEAGVRIVLGLLDRLEAPQIPVACGREEPLALGHAFPDAFRENAERAAGLDLPISRRQVAPGSAVELIMSSVRDPEGQLRILTLGPLTNLAEAFEEDATLAAAVEAVYVMGGAVDVPGNVAGSPDAPSDNTAAEWNIYADPTAAQIVLDAGAQVFLVSLDGTSQVPVTPAFVDRVRSDATGSGLKVLAELFAKNSYMIGGDYYLWDSLAAIAAADYPIGEFTSVHLTVDETDGLMSGAMHRTDGAPNANYLSAIDASLVESLMISILNAD
;
A
#
# COMPACT_ATOMS: atom_id res chain seq x y z
N MET A 1 -36.81 -29.50 5.76
CA MET A 1 -35.46 -29.70 5.22
C MET A 1 -34.52 -28.93 6.13
N SER A 2 -33.76 -29.62 6.98
CA SER A 2 -32.82 -28.97 7.90
C SER A 2 -31.70 -28.32 7.10
N ASP A 3 -31.46 -27.02 7.33
CA ASP A 3 -30.39 -26.26 6.70
C ASP A 3 -29.01 -26.79 7.16
N HIS A 4 -28.26 -27.39 6.24
CA HIS A 4 -26.91 -27.87 6.51
C HIS A 4 -25.98 -26.75 7.00
N THR A 5 -26.20 -25.52 6.54
CA THR A 5 -25.43 -24.34 6.96
C THR A 5 -25.61 -24.08 8.45
N ARG A 6 -26.85 -24.22 8.95
CA ARG A 6 -27.16 -24.06 10.37
C ARG A 6 -26.54 -25.15 11.22
N ALA A 7 -26.61 -26.41 10.78
CA ALA A 7 -25.98 -27.52 11.50
C ALA A 7 -24.45 -27.37 11.59
N VAL A 8 -23.79 -26.91 10.52
CA VAL A 8 -22.35 -26.64 10.52
C VAL A 8 -22.00 -25.47 11.45
N ARG A 9 -22.81 -24.41 11.48
CA ARG A 9 -22.60 -23.29 12.42
C ARG A 9 -22.74 -23.73 13.87
N LEU A 10 -23.79 -24.47 14.21
CA LEU A 10 -23.98 -25.00 15.57
C LEU A 10 -22.82 -25.92 15.98
N ALA A 11 -22.32 -26.77 15.07
CA ALA A 11 -21.16 -27.62 15.30
C ALA A 11 -19.89 -26.81 15.63
N ALA A 12 -19.61 -25.75 14.86
CA ALA A 12 -18.49 -24.85 15.11
C ALA A 12 -18.64 -24.09 16.43
N THR A 13 -19.82 -23.53 16.70
CA THR A 13 -20.09 -22.80 17.96
C THR A 13 -19.91 -23.70 19.19
N ALA A 14 -20.29 -24.98 19.10
CA ALA A 14 -20.16 -25.94 20.19
C ALA A 14 -18.70 -26.31 20.57
N LEU A 15 -17.68 -25.85 19.82
CA LEU A 15 -16.28 -26.07 20.16
C LEU A 15 -15.82 -25.18 21.32
N ASP A 16 -16.30 -23.94 21.32
CA ASP A 16 -15.83 -22.86 22.21
C ASP A 16 -16.93 -22.34 23.13
N PHE A 17 -18.22 -22.61 22.84
CA PHE A 17 -19.36 -22.10 23.57
C PHE A 17 -20.40 -23.19 23.87
N ASP A 18 -21.12 -23.02 24.98
CA ASP A 18 -22.26 -23.87 25.30
C ASP A 18 -23.47 -23.51 24.42
N LEU A 19 -23.93 -24.47 23.62
CA LEU A 19 -25.20 -24.34 22.90
C LEU A 19 -26.40 -24.39 23.86
N ALA A 20 -27.45 -23.64 23.54
CA ALA A 20 -28.73 -23.75 24.21
C ALA A 20 -29.28 -25.19 24.08
N PRO A 21 -30.10 -25.68 25.04
CA PRO A 21 -30.60 -27.06 25.01
C PRO A 21 -31.34 -27.42 23.72
N GLU A 22 -32.08 -26.48 23.14
CA GLU A 22 -32.84 -26.66 21.90
C GLU A 22 -31.92 -26.79 20.68
N GLU A 23 -30.88 -25.95 20.60
CA GLU A 23 -29.88 -25.97 19.53
C GLU A 23 -29.01 -27.23 19.59
N ARG A 24 -28.72 -27.70 20.80
CA ARG A 24 -28.01 -28.96 21.02
C ARG A 24 -28.83 -30.15 20.53
N ALA A 25 -30.12 -30.19 20.87
CA ALA A 25 -31.03 -31.22 20.39
C ALA A 25 -31.19 -31.17 18.86
N GLU A 26 -31.26 -29.96 18.28
CA GLU A 26 -31.30 -29.74 16.83
C GLU A 26 -30.06 -30.32 16.14
N LEU A 27 -28.86 -29.96 16.63
CA LEU A 27 -27.59 -30.43 16.10
C LEU A 27 -27.46 -31.96 16.22
N GLU A 28 -27.82 -32.53 17.38
CA GLU A 28 -27.78 -33.97 17.61
C GLU A 28 -28.72 -34.73 16.68
N LEU A 29 -29.94 -34.24 16.49
CA LEU A 29 -30.91 -34.84 15.58
C LEU A 29 -30.39 -34.79 14.13
N HIS A 30 -29.89 -33.64 13.69
CA HIS A 30 -29.35 -33.50 12.33
C HIS A 30 -28.12 -34.39 12.09
N ARG A 31 -27.20 -34.46 13.07
CA ARG A 31 -26.01 -35.33 12.99
C ARG A 31 -26.38 -36.80 12.91
N ARG A 32 -27.49 -37.24 13.52
CA ARG A 32 -27.97 -38.63 13.38
C ARG A 32 -28.36 -38.95 11.95
N ASP A 33 -28.98 -38.01 11.24
CA ASP A 33 -29.58 -38.26 9.93
C ASP A 33 -28.70 -37.82 8.75
N CYS A 34 -27.66 -37.00 8.98
CA CYS A 34 -26.75 -36.51 7.94
C CYS A 34 -25.30 -36.95 8.15
N VAL A 35 -24.83 -37.89 7.32
CA VAL A 35 -23.43 -38.38 7.35
C VAL A 35 -22.42 -37.26 7.11
N ARG A 36 -22.68 -36.36 6.15
CA ARG A 36 -21.78 -35.23 5.82
C ARG A 36 -21.59 -34.28 7.00
N CYS A 37 -22.66 -33.83 7.63
CA CYS A 37 -22.55 -32.91 8.76
C CYS A 37 -21.96 -33.58 10.02
N ARG A 38 -22.15 -34.90 10.17
CA ARG A 38 -21.46 -35.68 11.22
C ARG A 38 -19.95 -35.67 11.01
N GLN A 39 -19.49 -35.95 9.79
CA GLN A 39 -18.05 -35.92 9.44
C GLN A 39 -17.43 -34.53 9.65
N ILE A 40 -18.14 -33.46 9.31
CA ILE A 40 -17.67 -32.08 9.53
C ILE A 40 -17.53 -31.78 11.03
N ASP A 41 -18.53 -32.11 11.86
CA ASP A 41 -18.44 -31.91 13.31
C ASP A 41 -17.32 -32.76 13.94
N ASP A 42 -17.15 -34.00 13.49
CA ASP A 42 -16.08 -34.87 13.97
C ASP A 42 -14.68 -34.31 13.60
N ALA A 43 -14.53 -33.74 12.40
CA ALA A 43 -13.31 -33.05 11.97
C ALA A 43 -13.02 -31.81 12.82
N PHE A 44 -14.02 -30.94 13.04
CA PHE A 44 -13.89 -29.79 13.93
C PHE A 44 -13.45 -30.17 15.35
N ARG A 45 -14.00 -31.26 15.90
CA ARG A 45 -13.60 -31.75 17.22
C ARG A 45 -12.18 -32.30 17.24
N ALA A 46 -11.75 -32.97 16.16
CA ALA A 46 -10.38 -33.46 16.01
C ALA A 46 -9.38 -32.31 15.96
N ASP A 47 -9.66 -31.27 15.16
CA ASP A 47 -8.83 -30.07 15.04
C ASP A 47 -8.74 -29.32 16.37
N ALA A 48 -9.88 -29.09 17.03
CA ALA A 48 -9.91 -28.47 18.36
C ALA A 48 -9.12 -29.27 19.40
N ALA A 49 -9.17 -30.61 19.35
CA ALA A 49 -8.37 -31.46 20.22
C ALA A 49 -6.86 -31.39 19.91
N ALA A 50 -6.47 -31.25 18.64
CA ALA A 50 -5.09 -31.05 18.22
C ALA A 50 -4.56 -29.69 18.69
N LEU A 51 -5.33 -28.61 18.49
CA LEU A 51 -4.99 -27.26 18.95
C LEU A 51 -4.83 -27.20 20.48
N ARG A 52 -5.66 -27.91 21.24
CA ARG A 52 -5.55 -27.98 22.72
C ARG A 52 -4.27 -28.67 23.21
N ARG A 53 -3.60 -29.46 22.37
CA ARG A 53 -2.32 -30.13 22.69
C ARG A 53 -1.10 -29.28 22.34
N LEU A 54 -1.28 -28.18 21.61
CA LEU A 54 -0.18 -27.26 21.33
C LEU A 54 0.29 -26.60 22.64
N PRO A 55 1.61 -26.45 22.83
CA PRO A 55 2.16 -25.80 24.01
C PRO A 55 1.65 -24.35 24.08
N ARG A 56 0.90 -24.03 25.13
CA ARG A 56 0.45 -22.67 25.39
C ARG A 56 1.62 -21.88 25.97
N ARG A 57 2.08 -20.86 25.25
CA ARG A 57 2.94 -19.82 25.81
C ARG A 57 2.05 -18.71 26.36
N ASP A 58 2.43 -18.20 27.53
CA ASP A 58 1.79 -17.02 28.06
C ASP A 58 2.00 -15.86 27.09
N ALA A 59 0.90 -15.31 26.55
CA ALA A 59 0.97 -14.08 25.78
C ALA A 59 1.67 -13.00 26.62
N PRO A 60 2.61 -12.23 26.04
CA PRO A 60 3.25 -11.12 26.72
C PRO A 60 2.23 -10.19 27.37
N SER A 61 2.59 -9.60 28.51
CA SER A 61 1.70 -8.76 29.32
C SER A 61 1.04 -7.64 28.52
N HIS A 62 1.77 -7.05 27.56
CA HIS A 62 1.26 -5.98 26.71
C HIS A 62 0.14 -6.48 25.79
N LEU A 63 0.29 -7.66 25.16
CA LEU A 63 -0.73 -8.29 24.31
C LEU A 63 -1.99 -8.67 25.11
N ARG A 64 -1.83 -9.12 26.36
CA ARG A 64 -2.96 -9.39 27.27
C ARG A 64 -3.73 -8.11 27.59
N LEU A 65 -3.03 -7.00 27.78
CA LEU A 65 -3.66 -5.70 28.05
C LEU A 65 -4.34 -5.13 26.80
N THR A 66 -3.74 -5.27 25.62
CA THR A 66 -4.34 -4.84 24.35
C THR A 66 -5.61 -5.62 24.03
N VAL A 67 -5.60 -6.95 24.22
CA VAL A 67 -6.78 -7.80 24.03
C VAL A 67 -7.86 -7.48 25.09
N ALA A 68 -7.47 -7.21 26.33
CA ALA A 68 -8.40 -6.78 27.37
C ALA A 68 -9.02 -5.40 27.07
N ASP A 69 -8.26 -4.43 26.57
CA ASP A 69 -8.78 -3.12 26.15
C ASP A 69 -9.73 -3.24 24.95
N ALA A 70 -9.37 -4.08 23.98
CA ALA A 70 -10.20 -4.35 22.80
C ALA A 70 -11.52 -5.08 23.17
N ALA A 71 -11.47 -6.02 24.12
CA ALA A 71 -12.65 -6.70 24.63
C ALA A 71 -13.55 -5.76 25.44
N TRP A 72 -12.96 -4.86 26.24
CA TRP A 72 -13.67 -3.86 27.04
C TRP A 72 -14.40 -2.83 26.16
N ARG A 73 -13.80 -2.44 25.03
CA ARG A 73 -14.44 -1.53 24.05
C ARG A 73 -15.65 -2.14 23.33
N LYS A 74 -15.85 -3.47 23.38
CA LYS A 74 -16.99 -4.15 22.77
C LYS A 74 -18.23 -4.21 23.66
N GLU A 75 -18.14 -3.81 24.93
CA GLU A 75 -19.25 -3.82 25.91
C GLU A 75 -19.82 -2.42 26.24
N GLU A 76 -19.89 -1.49 25.27
CA GLU A 76 -20.80 -0.33 25.42
C GLU A 76 -22.14 -0.61 24.72
N PRO A 77 -23.23 -0.90 25.48
CA PRO A 77 -24.57 -0.96 24.93
C PRO A 77 -25.12 0.46 24.73
N HIS A 78 -25.59 0.73 23.50
CA HIS A 78 -26.50 1.81 23.09
C HIS A 78 -26.77 2.92 24.13
N ARG A 79 -26.06 4.05 24.02
CA ARG A 79 -26.47 5.32 24.65
C ARG A 79 -27.07 6.26 23.61
N SER A 80 -28.37 6.52 23.76
CA SER A 80 -29.15 7.47 22.96
C SER A 80 -28.51 8.88 22.94
N ARG A 81 -28.55 9.52 21.77
CA ARG A 81 -28.03 10.87 21.43
C ARG A 81 -28.46 12.03 22.35
N THR A 82 -29.35 11.82 23.32
CA THR A 82 -29.81 12.81 24.31
C THR A 82 -28.90 12.97 25.53
N GLY A 83 -28.05 12.00 25.87
CA GLY A 83 -27.17 12.07 27.05
C GLY A 83 -25.88 12.88 26.85
N LEU A 84 -25.30 12.84 25.64
CA LEU A 84 -24.03 13.51 25.33
C LEU A 84 -24.19 15.04 25.27
N VAL A 85 -25.34 15.52 24.78
CA VAL A 85 -25.64 16.97 24.69
C VAL A 85 -25.77 17.61 26.08
N LEU A 86 -26.35 16.89 27.06
CA LEU A 86 -26.47 17.39 28.44
C LEU A 86 -25.13 17.38 29.18
N LEU A 87 -24.24 16.44 28.86
CA LEU A 87 -22.89 16.38 29.45
C LEU A 87 -21.99 17.50 28.89
N VAL A 88 -22.04 17.76 27.58
CA VAL A 88 -21.29 18.85 26.94
C VAL A 88 -21.79 20.22 27.42
N ALA A 89 -23.11 20.40 27.61
CA ALA A 89 -23.67 21.63 28.15
C ALA A 89 -23.27 21.88 29.62
N ALA A 90 -23.15 20.82 30.44
CA ALA A 90 -22.71 20.94 31.83
C ALA A 90 -21.20 21.28 31.94
N VAL A 91 -20.38 20.70 31.06
CA VAL A 91 -18.92 20.96 30.99
C VAL A 91 -18.65 22.39 30.50
N LEU A 92 -19.41 22.89 29.52
CA LEU A 92 -19.30 24.27 29.04
C LEU A 92 -19.78 25.32 30.06
N MET A 93 -20.81 25.01 30.86
CA MET A 93 -21.25 25.88 31.95
C MET A 93 -20.28 25.91 33.14
N LEU A 94 -19.52 24.83 33.38
CA LEU A 94 -18.50 24.79 34.43
C LEU A 94 -17.21 25.52 34.02
N ALA A 95 -16.86 25.51 32.72
CA ALA A 95 -15.71 26.22 32.17
C ALA A 95 -15.89 27.76 32.18
N MET A 96 -17.12 28.25 32.04
CA MET A 96 -17.42 29.69 32.11
C MET A 96 -17.47 30.27 33.54
N ALA A 97 -17.44 29.42 34.59
CA ALA A 97 -17.52 29.87 35.99
C ALA A 97 -16.15 29.98 36.68
N ILE A 98 -15.04 29.51 36.08
CA ILE A 98 -13.72 29.45 36.74
C ILE A 98 -12.63 30.25 36.01
N GLY A 99 -12.84 30.72 34.78
CA GLY A 99 -11.81 31.41 33.99
C GLY A 99 -12.04 32.91 33.75
N GLY A 100 -12.46 33.67 34.76
CA GLY A 100 -12.70 35.11 34.66
C GLY A 100 -11.68 35.97 35.40
N GLY A 101 -10.76 36.60 34.65
CA GLY A 101 -9.92 37.75 35.08
C GLY A 101 -8.53 37.37 35.57
N ILE A 102 -7.43 38.06 35.23
CA ILE A 102 -7.20 39.48 34.90
C ILE A 102 -5.87 39.60 34.13
N ALA A 103 -5.89 40.40 33.04
CA ALA A 103 -4.92 41.41 32.53
C ALA A 103 -3.39 41.24 32.77
N ALA A 104 -2.46 41.82 32.01
CA ALA A 104 -2.31 42.51 30.73
C ALA A 104 -0.81 42.92 30.70
N GLY A 105 -0.18 43.05 29.54
CA GLY A 105 1.17 43.63 29.47
C GLY A 105 1.86 43.49 28.12
N GLN A 106 1.68 44.50 27.27
CA GLN A 106 2.44 44.73 26.04
C GLN A 106 3.83 45.34 26.31
N TRP A 107 4.66 45.39 25.25
CA TRP A 107 6.04 45.92 25.11
C TRP A 107 7.14 44.87 25.37
N LEU A 108 8.13 44.61 24.51
CA LEU A 108 8.76 45.39 23.43
C LEU A 108 9.65 44.48 22.55
N GLN A 109 9.83 44.92 21.30
CA GLN A 109 10.75 44.48 20.25
C GLN A 109 12.12 43.89 20.67
N ARG A 110 12.55 42.89 19.91
CA ARG A 110 13.89 42.85 19.30
C ARG A 110 13.92 41.88 18.11
N ASP A 111 14.10 42.46 16.92
CA ASP A 111 14.69 41.78 15.78
C ASP A 111 16.16 41.45 16.10
N ASP A 112 16.61 40.30 15.60
CA ASP A 112 17.82 40.15 14.76
C ASP A 112 18.30 38.70 14.85
N GLY A 113 18.42 38.03 13.70
CA GLY A 113 19.20 36.79 13.61
C GLY A 113 18.73 35.83 12.54
N ALA A 114 19.18 36.06 11.31
CA ALA A 114 19.05 35.13 10.21
C ALA A 114 19.63 33.75 10.57
N THR A 115 18.78 32.73 10.50
CA THR A 115 19.17 31.34 10.26
C THR A 115 18.27 30.81 9.17
N SER A 116 18.89 30.47 8.04
CA SER A 116 18.34 29.71 6.91
C SER A 116 17.37 28.61 7.40
N ALA A 117 16.06 28.86 7.27
CA ALA A 117 15.04 27.87 7.54
C ALA A 117 14.98 26.94 6.33
N ALA A 118 15.10 25.63 6.57
CA ALA A 118 14.72 24.63 5.59
C ALA A 118 13.24 24.85 5.19
N PRO A 119 12.86 24.59 3.93
CA PRO A 119 11.50 24.82 3.47
C PRO A 119 10.54 23.95 4.28
N THR A 120 9.62 24.59 5.00
CA THR A 120 8.48 23.93 5.63
C THR A 120 7.57 23.39 4.53
N LEU A 121 7.41 22.06 4.48
CA LEU A 121 6.43 21.39 3.64
C LEU A 121 5.03 21.91 3.97
N GLY A 122 4.42 22.64 3.03
CA GLY A 122 3.05 23.13 3.11
C GLY A 122 2.03 22.05 2.71
N PRO A 123 0.74 22.26 3.01
CA PRO A 123 -0.33 21.38 2.53
C PRO A 123 -0.35 21.32 1.00
N LEU A 124 -0.76 20.18 0.44
CA LEU A 124 -0.87 19.90 -1.01
C LEU A 124 -1.57 21.00 -1.82
N SER A 125 -2.46 21.79 -1.20
CA SER A 125 -3.13 22.93 -1.83
C SER A 125 -2.21 24.07 -2.28
N ASP A 126 -0.96 24.07 -1.82
CA ASP A 126 0.02 25.14 -2.08
C ASP A 126 1.03 24.77 -3.18
N LEU A 127 0.94 23.57 -3.78
CA LEU A 127 1.73 23.21 -4.95
C LEU A 127 1.14 23.90 -6.20
N PRO A 128 1.94 24.61 -7.00
CA PRO A 128 1.46 25.14 -8.27
C PRO A 128 1.06 23.96 -9.16
N LEU A 129 -0.23 23.87 -9.53
CA LEU A 129 -0.68 22.98 -10.60
C LEU A 129 0.24 23.20 -11.80
N ALA A 130 0.95 22.15 -12.23
CA ALA A 130 1.92 22.27 -13.30
C ALA A 130 1.22 22.78 -14.58
N GLU A 131 1.67 23.92 -15.12
CA GLU A 131 1.27 24.36 -16.45
C GLU A 131 2.01 23.51 -17.49
N GLY A 132 1.46 22.32 -17.80
CA GLY A 132 2.02 21.37 -18.76
C GLY A 132 1.72 19.91 -18.36
N PRO A 133 1.99 18.93 -19.24
CA PRO A 133 1.81 17.52 -18.90
C PRO A 133 2.72 17.13 -17.74
N VAL A 134 2.21 16.31 -16.82
CA VAL A 134 2.96 15.77 -15.69
C VAL A 134 4.12 14.92 -16.22
N SER A 135 5.35 15.20 -15.78
CA SER A 135 6.52 14.42 -16.16
C SER A 135 6.91 13.46 -15.04
N LEU A 136 6.99 12.17 -15.36
CA LEU A 136 7.28 11.10 -14.40
C LEU A 136 8.52 10.30 -14.78
N LEU A 137 9.33 10.00 -13.79
CA LEU A 137 10.19 8.82 -13.81
C LEU A 137 9.50 7.71 -13.00
N VAL A 138 9.44 6.50 -13.55
CA VAL A 138 8.85 5.34 -12.87
C VAL A 138 9.95 4.37 -12.46
N ASP A 139 10.07 4.09 -11.17
CA ASP A 139 10.92 3.02 -10.62
C ASP A 139 10.04 1.84 -10.26
N THR A 140 10.22 0.69 -10.92
CA THR A 140 9.28 -0.44 -10.87
C THR A 140 10.01 -1.74 -10.57
N ASP A 141 9.38 -2.68 -9.88
CA ASP A 141 9.85 -4.05 -9.74
C ASP A 141 9.00 -5.07 -10.51
N VAL A 142 8.13 -4.57 -11.40
CA VAL A 142 7.47 -5.30 -12.49
C VAL A 142 6.58 -6.44 -11.97
N ALA A 143 5.95 -6.24 -10.82
CA ALA A 143 4.85 -7.05 -10.35
C ALA A 143 3.64 -6.90 -11.31
N PRO A 144 2.63 -7.79 -11.20
CA PRO A 144 1.45 -7.74 -12.07
C PRO A 144 0.75 -6.37 -12.08
N ASP A 145 0.65 -5.68 -10.94
CA ASP A 145 0.01 -4.36 -10.87
C ASP A 145 0.92 -3.19 -11.28
N ASP A 146 2.25 -3.30 -11.23
CA ASP A 146 3.14 -2.34 -11.89
C ASP A 146 2.87 -2.26 -13.40
N LEU A 147 2.66 -3.41 -14.04
CA LEU A 147 2.39 -3.49 -15.48
C LEU A 147 1.09 -2.73 -15.83
N VAL A 148 0.11 -2.76 -14.92
CA VAL A 148 -1.13 -2.00 -15.04
C VAL A 148 -0.88 -0.51 -14.80
N ALA A 149 -0.07 -0.16 -13.80
CA ALA A 149 0.30 1.21 -13.48
C ALA A 149 1.03 1.88 -14.67
N ILE A 150 2.00 1.20 -15.28
CA ILE A 150 2.70 1.67 -16.48
C ILE A 150 1.72 1.80 -17.65
N ALA A 151 0.83 0.82 -17.86
CA ALA A 151 -0.19 0.90 -18.91
C ALA A 151 -1.14 2.09 -18.71
N PHE A 152 -1.50 2.40 -17.46
CA PHE A 152 -2.31 3.56 -17.11
C PHE A 152 -1.58 4.86 -17.47
N LEU A 153 -0.32 5.00 -17.07
CA LEU A 153 0.47 6.20 -17.32
C LEU A 153 0.76 6.43 -18.80
N VAL A 154 0.95 5.37 -19.58
CA VAL A 154 1.11 5.46 -21.05
C VAL A 154 -0.19 5.95 -21.71
N ALA A 155 -1.35 5.51 -21.22
CA ALA A 155 -2.65 5.90 -21.77
C ALA A 155 -3.18 7.26 -21.26
N ALA A 156 -2.58 7.80 -20.19
CA ALA A 156 -3.00 9.06 -19.60
C ALA A 156 -2.60 10.26 -20.49
N PRO A 157 -3.55 11.10 -20.93
CA PRO A 157 -3.31 12.10 -21.99
C PRO A 157 -2.39 13.25 -21.57
N ASP A 158 -2.37 13.59 -20.28
CA ASP A 158 -1.60 14.70 -19.73
C ASP A 158 -0.39 14.21 -18.91
N VAL A 159 0.11 13.01 -19.21
CA VAL A 159 1.27 12.39 -18.55
C VAL A 159 2.35 12.07 -19.59
N SER A 160 3.61 12.30 -19.20
CA SER A 160 4.79 11.90 -19.96
C SER A 160 5.73 11.08 -19.08
N ILE A 161 6.05 9.86 -19.50
CA ILE A 161 7.06 9.04 -18.84
C ILE A 161 8.42 9.39 -19.45
N ARG A 162 9.30 10.00 -18.66
CA ARG A 162 10.65 10.39 -19.07
C ARG A 162 11.60 9.20 -19.12
N ALA A 163 11.48 8.32 -18.13
CA ALA A 163 12.36 7.17 -17.96
C ALA A 163 11.68 6.12 -17.08
N ILE A 164 12.11 4.87 -17.23
CA ILE A 164 11.72 3.79 -16.33
C ILE A 164 12.99 3.13 -15.78
N SER A 165 13.12 3.01 -14.46
CA SER A 165 14.12 2.17 -13.82
C SER A 165 13.49 0.89 -13.31
N VAL A 166 14.23 -0.21 -13.39
CA VAL A 166 13.81 -1.49 -12.82
C VAL A 166 14.58 -1.76 -11.53
N SER A 167 13.88 -1.95 -10.42
CA SER A 167 14.43 -2.28 -9.11
C SER A 167 14.60 -3.80 -8.99
N GLY A 168 15.84 -4.30 -9.04
CA GLY A 168 16.14 -5.74 -8.96
C GLY A 168 15.98 -6.33 -7.55
N THR A 169 15.85 -5.47 -6.53
CA THR A 169 15.59 -5.88 -5.15
C THR A 169 14.13 -6.27 -4.90
N GLY A 170 13.23 -5.95 -5.82
CA GLY A 170 11.80 -6.22 -5.69
C GLY A 170 11.37 -7.57 -6.26
N GLU A 171 10.13 -7.61 -6.76
CA GLU A 171 9.50 -8.83 -7.25
C GLU A 171 10.19 -9.39 -8.49
N VAL A 172 10.80 -8.60 -9.37
CA VAL A 172 11.53 -9.13 -10.54
C VAL A 172 13.05 -9.12 -10.37
N ARG A 173 13.75 -10.07 -11.01
CA ARG A 173 15.18 -9.89 -11.31
C ARG A 173 15.32 -8.89 -12.44
N CYS A 174 16.24 -7.98 -12.28
CA CYS A 174 16.22 -6.74 -13.03
C CYS A 174 16.35 -6.93 -14.55
N GLU A 175 17.24 -7.83 -15.00
CA GLU A 175 17.41 -8.10 -16.43
C GLU A 175 16.12 -8.63 -17.08
N ALA A 176 15.35 -9.47 -16.37
CA ALA A 176 14.06 -9.94 -16.83
C ALA A 176 13.02 -8.81 -16.83
N GLY A 177 12.98 -8.01 -15.77
CA GLY A 177 12.10 -6.85 -15.67
C GLY A 177 12.29 -5.86 -16.81
N VAL A 178 13.54 -5.51 -17.17
CA VAL A 178 13.83 -4.62 -18.31
C VAL A 178 13.25 -5.18 -19.61
N ARG A 179 13.43 -6.48 -19.89
CA ARG A 179 12.86 -7.10 -21.10
C ARG A 179 11.34 -7.05 -21.13
N ILE A 180 10.71 -7.26 -19.98
CA ILE A 180 9.25 -7.23 -19.82
C ILE A 180 8.72 -5.82 -20.04
N VAL A 181 9.31 -4.81 -19.39
CA VAL A 181 8.92 -3.41 -19.55
C VAL A 181 9.05 -2.99 -21.02
N LEU A 182 10.17 -3.30 -21.69
CA LEU A 182 10.34 -2.99 -23.12
C LEU A 182 9.29 -3.68 -24.01
N GLY A 183 8.94 -4.93 -23.71
CA GLY A 183 7.88 -5.67 -24.40
C GLY A 183 6.49 -5.07 -24.15
N LEU A 184 6.21 -4.63 -22.92
CA LEU A 184 4.98 -3.92 -22.56
C LEU A 184 4.88 -2.60 -23.32
N LEU A 185 5.95 -1.79 -23.35
CA LEU A 185 5.99 -0.53 -24.11
C LEU A 185 5.75 -0.74 -25.61
N ASP A 186 6.26 -1.82 -26.20
CA ASP A 186 5.96 -2.18 -27.60
C ASP A 186 4.49 -2.58 -27.78
N ARG A 187 3.93 -3.36 -26.85
CA ARG A 187 2.52 -3.77 -26.88
C ARG A 187 1.56 -2.59 -26.74
N LEU A 188 1.93 -1.59 -25.95
CA LEU A 188 1.17 -0.37 -25.74
C LEU A 188 1.43 0.70 -26.80
N GLU A 189 2.29 0.43 -27.79
CA GLU A 189 2.69 1.40 -28.81
C GLU A 189 3.25 2.72 -28.23
N ALA A 190 3.86 2.64 -27.04
CA ALA A 190 4.37 3.79 -26.31
C ALA A 190 5.51 4.51 -27.06
N PRO A 191 5.76 5.80 -26.79
CA PRO A 191 6.94 6.51 -27.31
C PRO A 191 8.25 5.84 -26.84
N GLN A 192 9.39 6.27 -27.39
CA GLN A 192 10.69 5.79 -26.92
C GLN A 192 10.95 6.30 -25.49
N ILE A 193 10.95 5.38 -24.55
CA ILE A 193 11.20 5.62 -23.13
C ILE A 193 12.46 4.82 -22.75
N PRO A 194 13.51 5.45 -22.22
CA PRO A 194 14.70 4.74 -21.76
C PRO A 194 14.35 3.86 -20.56
N VAL A 195 14.83 2.63 -20.58
CA VAL A 195 14.66 1.65 -19.49
C VAL A 195 16.02 1.14 -19.05
N ALA A 196 16.37 1.32 -17.78
CA ALA A 196 17.64 0.87 -17.22
C ALA A 196 17.46 -0.08 -16.03
N CYS A 197 18.51 -0.85 -15.77
CA CYS A 197 18.51 -1.87 -14.76
C CYS A 197 19.21 -1.39 -13.47
N GLY A 198 18.55 -1.58 -12.33
CA GLY A 198 19.12 -1.39 -11.00
C GLY A 198 19.88 -2.60 -10.48
N ARG A 199 20.29 -2.51 -9.22
CA ARG A 199 20.98 -3.60 -8.51
C ARG A 199 19.99 -4.67 -8.02
N GLU A 200 20.52 -5.87 -7.80
CA GLU A 200 19.76 -7.04 -7.33
C GLU A 200 19.73 -7.17 -5.80
N GLU A 201 20.55 -6.39 -5.10
CA GLU A 201 20.76 -6.50 -3.65
C GLU A 201 20.40 -5.19 -2.95
N PRO A 202 19.77 -5.25 -1.76
CA PRO A 202 19.44 -4.07 -0.96
C PRO A 202 20.70 -3.32 -0.53
N LEU A 203 20.55 -2.08 -0.07
CA LEU A 203 21.66 -1.23 0.38
C LEU A 203 22.35 -1.77 1.63
N ALA A 204 21.59 -2.40 2.53
CA ALA A 204 22.09 -3.00 3.74
C ALA A 204 21.39 -4.33 4.04
N LEU A 205 20.67 -4.42 5.16
CA LEU A 205 19.79 -5.55 5.43
C LEU A 205 18.56 -5.41 4.55
N GLY A 206 18.15 -6.50 3.91
CA GLY A 206 16.88 -6.53 3.20
C GLY A 206 16.37 -7.95 3.01
N HIS A 207 15.15 -8.04 2.48
CA HIS A 207 14.39 -9.28 2.43
C HIS A 207 13.84 -9.51 1.03
N ALA A 208 14.25 -10.59 0.39
CA ALA A 208 13.77 -10.89 -0.95
C ALA A 208 12.28 -11.25 -0.95
N PHE A 209 11.57 -10.84 -2.01
CA PHE A 209 10.24 -11.35 -2.31
C PHE A 209 10.23 -12.88 -2.46
N PRO A 210 9.11 -13.56 -2.17
CA PRO A 210 9.01 -15.01 -2.32
C PRO A 210 9.35 -15.47 -3.74
N ASP A 211 10.09 -16.58 -3.87
CA ASP A 211 10.53 -17.08 -5.18
C ASP A 211 9.36 -17.29 -6.16
N ALA A 212 8.21 -17.76 -5.68
CA ALA A 212 7.02 -17.94 -6.51
C ALA A 212 6.51 -16.64 -7.13
N PHE A 213 6.62 -15.53 -6.39
CA PHE A 213 6.20 -14.20 -6.85
C PHE A 213 7.20 -13.75 -7.92
N ARG A 214 8.49 -13.88 -7.63
CA ARG A 214 9.55 -13.51 -8.58
C ARG A 214 9.49 -14.30 -9.87
N GLU A 215 9.28 -15.61 -9.79
CA GLU A 215 9.10 -16.46 -10.97
C GLU A 215 7.86 -16.10 -11.79
N ASN A 216 6.79 -15.61 -11.15
CA ASN A 216 5.59 -15.14 -11.84
C ASN A 216 5.86 -13.80 -12.55
N ALA A 217 6.47 -12.83 -11.86
CA ALA A 217 6.87 -11.56 -12.42
C ALA A 217 7.83 -11.74 -13.62
N GLU A 218 8.83 -12.62 -13.52
CA GLU A 218 9.77 -12.94 -14.61
C GLU A 218 9.11 -13.54 -15.86
N ARG A 219 7.89 -14.06 -15.74
CA ARG A 219 7.05 -14.54 -16.85
C ARG A 219 6.02 -13.51 -17.30
N ALA A 220 6.22 -12.23 -16.96
CA ALA A 220 5.29 -11.13 -17.20
C ALA A 220 3.89 -11.42 -16.66
N ALA A 221 3.79 -12.15 -15.54
CA ALA A 221 2.52 -12.64 -15.00
C ALA A 221 1.62 -13.36 -16.03
N GLY A 222 2.23 -14.00 -17.03
CA GLY A 222 1.55 -14.73 -18.10
C GLY A 222 1.01 -13.89 -19.26
N LEU A 223 1.34 -12.60 -19.33
CA LEU A 223 1.03 -11.74 -20.48
C LEU A 223 1.77 -12.18 -21.74
N ASP A 224 1.07 -12.15 -22.87
CA ASP A 224 1.69 -12.31 -24.19
C ASP A 224 2.35 -10.99 -24.66
N LEU A 225 3.63 -10.81 -24.33
CA LEU A 225 4.40 -9.62 -24.72
C LEU A 225 5.29 -9.90 -25.94
N PRO A 226 5.37 -8.99 -26.92
CA PRO A 226 6.29 -9.13 -28.03
C PRO A 226 7.74 -9.08 -27.56
N ILE A 227 8.63 -9.79 -28.27
CA ILE A 227 10.08 -9.60 -28.09
C ILE A 227 10.44 -8.22 -28.62
N SER A 228 10.82 -7.32 -27.71
CA SER A 228 11.11 -5.95 -28.07
C SER A 228 12.37 -5.80 -28.92
N ARG A 229 12.34 -4.84 -29.83
CA ARG A 229 13.54 -4.37 -30.56
C ARG A 229 14.12 -3.08 -29.97
N ARG A 230 13.50 -2.53 -28.93
CA ARG A 230 14.03 -1.39 -28.18
C ARG A 230 15.33 -1.77 -27.53
N GLN A 231 16.21 -0.78 -27.37
CA GLN A 231 17.48 -0.97 -26.68
C GLN A 231 17.32 -0.62 -25.21
N VAL A 232 17.98 -1.40 -24.36
CA VAL A 232 18.17 -1.04 -22.95
C VAL A 232 18.96 0.27 -22.91
N ALA A 233 18.56 1.18 -22.03
CA ALA A 233 19.30 2.42 -21.82
C ALA A 233 20.72 2.11 -21.32
N PRO A 234 21.74 2.85 -21.76
CA PRO A 234 23.09 2.66 -21.24
C PRO A 234 23.17 3.14 -19.78
N GLY A 235 23.99 2.45 -18.99
CA GLY A 235 24.20 2.78 -17.59
C GLY A 235 23.26 2.04 -16.62
N SER A 236 23.37 2.37 -15.34
CA SER A 236 22.51 1.81 -14.28
C SER A 236 21.18 2.58 -14.14
N ALA A 237 20.22 1.99 -13.43
CA ALA A 237 19.01 2.69 -13.00
C ALA A 237 19.33 3.97 -12.22
N VAL A 238 20.33 3.94 -11.35
CA VAL A 238 20.80 5.10 -10.58
C VAL A 238 21.27 6.21 -11.50
N GLU A 239 22.15 5.90 -12.48
CA GLU A 239 22.62 6.87 -13.47
C GLU A 239 21.46 7.44 -14.32
N LEU A 240 20.46 6.61 -14.65
CA LEU A 240 19.26 7.04 -15.37
C LEU A 240 18.39 7.97 -14.52
N ILE A 241 18.20 7.69 -13.22
CA ILE A 241 17.47 8.55 -12.29
C ILE A 241 18.17 9.90 -12.16
N MET A 242 19.47 9.90 -11.84
CA MET A 242 20.25 11.12 -11.66
C MET A 242 20.25 12.00 -12.92
N SER A 243 20.41 11.40 -14.11
CA SER A 243 20.38 12.15 -15.37
C SER A 243 18.99 12.70 -15.70
N SER A 244 17.92 11.95 -15.40
CA SER A 244 16.53 12.39 -15.62
C SER A 244 16.14 13.56 -14.73
N VAL A 245 16.59 13.57 -13.47
CA VAL A 245 16.37 14.67 -12.50
C VAL A 245 17.17 15.92 -12.88
N ARG A 246 18.38 15.75 -13.42
CA ARG A 246 19.24 16.88 -13.84
C ARG A 246 18.82 17.51 -15.16
N ASP A 247 17.94 16.85 -15.91
CA ASP A 247 17.40 17.40 -17.15
C ASP A 247 16.57 18.67 -16.82
N PRO A 248 16.95 19.85 -17.35
CA PRO A 248 16.29 21.11 -17.03
C PRO A 248 14.86 21.23 -17.58
N GLU A 249 14.38 20.28 -18.38
CA GLU A 249 13.03 20.31 -18.93
C GLU A 249 11.97 20.01 -17.85
N GLY A 250 11.47 21.06 -17.21
CA GLY A 250 10.29 20.99 -16.35
C GLY A 250 10.53 20.31 -14.98
N GLN A 251 9.48 20.32 -14.17
CA GLN A 251 9.46 19.66 -12.87
C GLN A 251 9.25 18.15 -13.06
N LEU A 252 10.11 17.33 -12.44
CA LEU A 252 10.04 15.87 -12.50
C LEU A 252 9.47 15.31 -11.21
N ARG A 253 8.45 14.48 -11.33
CA ARG A 253 7.96 13.61 -10.25
C ARG A 253 8.60 12.23 -10.38
N ILE A 254 8.90 11.60 -9.27
CA ILE A 254 9.35 10.21 -9.24
C ILE A 254 8.23 9.37 -8.65
N LEU A 255 7.85 8.30 -9.34
CA LEU A 255 6.92 7.29 -8.86
C LEU A 255 7.68 6.00 -8.62
N THR A 256 7.70 5.50 -7.39
CA THR A 256 8.30 4.21 -7.04
C THR A 256 7.19 3.20 -6.75
N LEU A 257 7.21 2.09 -7.48
CA LEU A 257 6.25 0.98 -7.41
C LEU A 257 6.87 -0.27 -6.76
N GLY A 258 8.20 -0.33 -6.69
CA GLY A 258 8.94 -1.36 -5.97
C GLY A 258 9.75 -0.80 -4.79
N PRO A 259 10.71 -1.59 -4.27
CA PRO A 259 11.60 -1.15 -3.19
C PRO A 259 12.45 0.05 -3.58
N LEU A 260 12.66 0.94 -2.63
CA LEU A 260 13.25 2.29 -2.80
C LEU A 260 14.77 2.31 -3.08
N THR A 261 15.40 1.15 -3.27
CA THR A 261 16.85 0.95 -3.40
C THR A 261 17.50 1.89 -4.41
N ASN A 262 16.96 1.93 -5.64
CA ASN A 262 17.52 2.74 -6.72
C ASN A 262 17.46 4.25 -6.40
N LEU A 263 16.36 4.71 -5.81
CA LEU A 263 16.16 6.11 -5.46
C LEU A 263 17.03 6.53 -4.28
N ALA A 264 17.10 5.70 -3.25
CA ALA A 264 17.97 5.92 -2.10
C ALA A 264 19.44 6.03 -2.51
N GLU A 265 19.92 5.10 -3.37
CA GLU A 265 21.29 5.14 -3.89
C GLU A 265 21.55 6.43 -4.69
N ALA A 266 20.59 6.87 -5.53
CA ALA A 266 20.71 8.14 -6.25
C ALA A 266 20.81 9.35 -5.31
N PHE A 267 20.03 9.37 -4.22
CA PHE A 267 20.08 10.45 -3.23
C PHE A 267 21.35 10.42 -2.37
N GLU A 268 21.91 9.25 -2.08
CA GLU A 268 23.21 9.14 -1.42
C GLU A 268 24.36 9.60 -2.32
N GLU A 269 24.30 9.28 -3.62
CA GLU A 269 25.29 9.74 -4.59
C GLU A 269 25.23 11.26 -4.82
N ASP A 270 24.03 11.85 -4.83
CA ASP A 270 23.83 13.30 -4.96
C ASP A 270 22.59 13.78 -4.19
N ALA A 271 22.82 14.24 -2.96
CA ALA A 271 21.78 14.76 -2.08
C ALA A 271 21.06 16.00 -2.62
N THR A 272 21.59 16.69 -3.64
CA THR A 272 20.91 17.85 -4.24
C THR A 272 19.70 17.45 -5.08
N LEU A 273 19.62 16.18 -5.50
CA LEU A 273 18.53 15.64 -6.31
C LEU A 273 17.20 15.66 -5.55
N ALA A 274 17.21 15.40 -4.24
CA ALA A 274 16.00 15.39 -3.41
C ALA A 274 15.28 16.74 -3.40
N ALA A 275 16.03 17.85 -3.49
CA ALA A 275 15.47 19.20 -3.60
C ALA A 275 15.14 19.62 -5.04
N ALA A 276 15.61 18.87 -6.04
CA ALA A 276 15.39 19.15 -7.46
C ALA A 276 14.14 18.48 -8.02
N VAL A 277 13.70 17.36 -7.43
CA VAL A 277 12.43 16.71 -7.78
C VAL A 277 11.25 17.49 -7.22
N GLU A 278 10.14 17.50 -7.96
CA GLU A 278 8.88 18.12 -7.51
C GLU A 278 8.30 17.34 -6.33
N ALA A 279 8.19 16.02 -6.50
CA ALA A 279 7.61 15.12 -5.53
C ALA A 279 8.05 13.68 -5.80
N VAL A 280 8.09 12.88 -4.72
CA VAL A 280 8.31 11.44 -4.77
C VAL A 280 7.03 10.74 -4.30
N TYR A 281 6.37 10.02 -5.19
CA TYR A 281 5.23 9.17 -4.89
C TYR A 281 5.72 7.75 -4.69
N VAL A 282 5.40 7.15 -3.55
CA VAL A 282 5.86 5.81 -3.16
C VAL A 282 4.66 4.91 -2.95
N MET A 283 4.51 3.86 -3.75
CA MET A 283 3.69 2.72 -3.34
C MET A 283 4.46 1.95 -2.27
N GLY A 284 4.04 2.11 -1.02
CA GLY A 284 4.65 1.37 0.07
C GLY A 284 4.31 1.91 1.44
N GLY A 285 4.57 1.07 2.43
CA GLY A 285 4.37 1.37 3.85
C GLY A 285 2.96 1.09 4.36
N ALA A 286 2.87 0.97 5.68
CA ALA A 286 1.64 0.83 6.45
C ALA A 286 1.77 1.71 7.70
N VAL A 287 0.94 2.74 7.81
CA VAL A 287 1.09 3.77 8.84
C VAL A 287 0.19 3.50 10.04
N ASP A 288 -1.13 3.45 9.82
CA ASP A 288 -2.13 3.23 10.87
C ASP A 288 -2.86 1.88 10.70
N VAL A 289 -2.39 1.05 9.76
CA VAL A 289 -2.96 -0.27 9.44
C VAL A 289 -1.90 -1.37 9.53
N PRO A 290 -2.32 -2.66 9.62
CA PRO A 290 -1.39 -3.77 9.53
C PRO A 290 -0.67 -3.82 8.18
N GLY A 291 0.56 -4.32 8.20
CA GLY A 291 1.35 -4.68 7.03
C GLY A 291 0.83 -5.91 6.29
N ASN A 292 1.39 -6.17 5.11
CA ASN A 292 0.99 -7.28 4.23
C ASN A 292 2.05 -8.40 4.09
N VAL A 293 3.21 -8.28 4.74
CA VAL A 293 4.28 -9.30 4.67
C VAL A 293 3.79 -10.67 5.15
N ALA A 294 3.21 -10.76 6.34
CA ALA A 294 2.68 -12.02 6.89
C ALA A 294 1.43 -12.57 6.18
N GLY A 295 0.81 -11.80 5.27
CA GLY A 295 -0.41 -12.19 4.58
C GLY A 295 -0.20 -13.15 3.40
N SER A 296 1.04 -13.31 2.92
CA SER A 296 1.34 -14.18 1.78
C SER A 296 1.44 -15.66 2.21
N PRO A 297 0.84 -16.61 1.46
CA PRO A 297 1.02 -18.05 1.73
C PRO A 297 2.48 -18.50 1.74
N ASP A 298 3.33 -17.78 1.00
CA ASP A 298 4.77 -18.02 0.87
C ASP A 298 5.59 -17.01 1.68
N ALA A 299 4.95 -16.25 2.58
CA ALA A 299 5.61 -15.28 3.44
C ALA A 299 6.67 -15.97 4.31
N PRO A 300 7.93 -15.53 4.28
CA PRO A 300 8.99 -16.09 5.12
C PRO A 300 8.89 -15.63 6.58
N SER A 301 7.89 -14.81 6.95
CA SER A 301 7.87 -14.05 8.19
C SER A 301 6.45 -13.86 8.74
N ASP A 302 6.30 -13.92 10.07
CA ASP A 302 5.09 -13.52 10.81
C ASP A 302 5.00 -11.99 11.00
N ASN A 303 5.72 -11.20 10.21
CA ASN A 303 5.72 -9.74 10.27
C ASN A 303 4.39 -9.15 9.76
N THR A 304 3.55 -8.74 10.70
CA THR A 304 2.25 -8.09 10.41
C THR A 304 2.33 -6.57 10.40
N ALA A 305 3.52 -5.98 10.53
CA ALA A 305 3.71 -4.54 10.71
C ALA A 305 4.29 -3.87 9.45
N ALA A 306 5.06 -4.60 8.65
CA ALA A 306 5.70 -4.08 7.45
C ALA A 306 4.90 -4.35 6.17
N GLU A 307 5.04 -3.43 5.22
CA GLU A 307 4.63 -3.58 3.84
C GLU A 307 5.82 -4.06 2.99
N TRP A 308 5.58 -4.88 1.97
CA TRP A 308 6.60 -5.56 1.16
C TRP A 308 7.68 -4.64 0.56
N ASN A 309 7.33 -3.52 -0.08
CA ASN A 309 8.31 -2.63 -0.70
C ASN A 309 9.26 -2.00 0.33
N ILE A 310 8.74 -1.65 1.51
CA ILE A 310 9.56 -1.15 2.63
C ILE A 310 10.34 -2.28 3.29
N TYR A 311 9.74 -3.47 3.41
CA TYR A 311 10.38 -4.65 3.98
C TYR A 311 11.56 -5.13 3.14
N ALA A 312 11.50 -4.99 1.82
CA ALA A 312 12.55 -5.46 0.93
C ALA A 312 13.86 -4.69 1.11
N ASP A 313 13.81 -3.38 1.34
CA ASP A 313 14.97 -2.56 1.69
C ASP A 313 14.59 -1.44 2.70
N PRO A 314 14.56 -1.78 4.02
CA PRO A 314 14.19 -0.83 5.06
C PRO A 314 15.13 0.38 5.15
N THR A 315 16.43 0.16 4.89
CA THR A 315 17.44 1.22 4.91
C THR A 315 17.23 2.21 3.78
N ALA A 316 16.95 1.72 2.56
CA ALA A 316 16.59 2.61 1.45
C ALA A 316 15.35 3.46 1.76
N ALA A 317 14.34 2.85 2.39
CA ALA A 317 13.15 3.59 2.81
C ALA A 317 13.44 4.69 3.83
N GLN A 318 14.28 4.42 4.83
CA GLN A 318 14.71 5.44 5.80
C GLN A 318 15.49 6.57 5.13
N ILE A 319 16.40 6.25 4.21
CA ILE A 319 17.17 7.25 3.45
C ILE A 319 16.26 8.18 2.66
N VAL A 320 15.26 7.64 1.94
CA VAL A 320 14.32 8.46 1.15
C VAL A 320 13.48 9.38 2.03
N LEU A 321 13.01 8.89 3.18
CA LEU A 321 12.28 9.72 4.15
C LEU A 321 13.15 10.86 4.71
N ASP A 322 14.45 10.62 4.92
CA ASP A 322 15.38 11.60 5.47
C ASP A 322 16.02 12.52 4.41
N ALA A 323 15.86 12.23 3.12
CA ALA A 323 16.50 12.94 2.02
C ALA A 323 16.03 14.40 1.86
N GLY A 324 14.89 14.77 2.49
CA GLY A 324 14.31 16.11 2.40
C GLY A 324 13.51 16.35 1.12
N ALA A 325 13.21 15.30 0.35
CA ALA A 325 12.27 15.35 -0.77
C ALA A 325 10.82 15.47 -0.26
N GLN A 326 9.91 15.96 -1.11
CA GLN A 326 8.48 15.91 -0.81
C GLN A 326 7.93 14.50 -1.08
N VAL A 327 7.79 13.69 -0.02
CA VAL A 327 7.36 12.29 -0.12
C VAL A 327 5.84 12.15 0.07
N PHE A 328 5.20 11.42 -0.84
CA PHE A 328 3.80 11.01 -0.82
C PHE A 328 3.71 9.49 -0.78
N LEU A 329 3.36 8.93 0.38
CA LEU A 329 3.16 7.50 0.56
C LEU A 329 1.74 7.11 0.14
N VAL A 330 1.63 6.32 -0.92
CA VAL A 330 0.41 5.56 -1.27
C VAL A 330 0.46 4.23 -0.53
N SER A 331 0.41 4.35 0.80
CA SER A 331 0.51 3.28 1.78
C SER A 331 -0.74 2.39 1.84
N LEU A 332 -0.64 1.25 2.52
CA LEU A 332 -1.73 0.30 2.73
C LEU A 332 -2.99 0.93 3.35
N ASP A 333 -2.85 2.01 4.11
CA ASP A 333 -3.95 2.81 4.65
C ASP A 333 -4.96 3.23 3.56
N GLY A 334 -4.44 3.65 2.40
CA GLY A 334 -5.24 4.07 1.25
C GLY A 334 -5.55 2.91 0.30
N THR A 335 -4.54 2.12 -0.07
CA THR A 335 -4.72 1.06 -1.08
C THR A 335 -5.72 -0.01 -0.63
N SER A 336 -5.77 -0.34 0.66
CA SER A 336 -6.64 -1.39 1.21
C SER A 336 -8.13 -1.05 1.14
N GLN A 337 -8.46 0.19 0.75
CA GLN A 337 -9.85 0.63 0.58
C GLN A 337 -10.39 0.37 -0.84
N VAL A 338 -9.56 -0.10 -1.78
CA VAL A 338 -9.94 -0.36 -3.18
C VAL A 338 -9.56 -1.80 -3.60
N PRO A 339 -10.20 -2.83 -3.00
CA PRO A 339 -9.93 -4.22 -3.35
C PRO A 339 -10.40 -4.55 -4.77
N VAL A 340 -9.72 -5.49 -5.43
CA VAL A 340 -10.19 -6.04 -6.70
C VAL A 340 -11.41 -6.92 -6.45
N THR A 341 -12.58 -6.40 -6.81
CA THR A 341 -13.86 -7.11 -6.68
C THR A 341 -14.20 -7.91 -7.94
N PRO A 342 -14.97 -9.02 -7.83
CA PRO A 342 -15.49 -9.71 -9.01
C PRO A 342 -16.30 -8.80 -9.95
N ALA A 343 -17.05 -7.85 -9.37
CA ALA A 343 -17.84 -6.89 -10.15
C ALA A 343 -16.94 -5.96 -10.99
N PHE A 344 -15.82 -5.51 -10.43
CA PHE A 344 -14.84 -4.72 -11.17
C PHE A 344 -14.20 -5.54 -12.30
N VAL A 345 -13.81 -6.79 -12.01
CA VAL A 345 -13.23 -7.70 -13.01
C VAL A 345 -14.20 -7.94 -14.18
N ASP A 346 -15.49 -8.14 -13.90
CA ASP A 346 -16.50 -8.34 -14.94
C ASP A 346 -16.66 -7.09 -15.82
N ARG A 347 -16.63 -5.89 -15.23
CA ARG A 347 -16.63 -4.62 -15.98
C ARG A 347 -15.39 -4.46 -16.86
N VAL A 348 -14.20 -4.74 -16.31
CA VAL A 348 -12.94 -4.69 -17.08
C VAL A 348 -13.01 -5.65 -18.26
N ARG A 349 -13.53 -6.86 -18.09
CA ARG A 349 -13.68 -7.84 -19.18
C ARG A 349 -14.71 -7.43 -20.23
N SER A 350 -15.82 -6.80 -19.84
CA SER A 350 -16.84 -6.35 -20.79
C SER A 350 -16.40 -5.15 -21.60
N ASP A 351 -15.60 -4.26 -20.98
CA ASP A 351 -15.31 -2.94 -21.52
C ASP A 351 -13.92 -2.85 -22.16
N ALA A 352 -13.09 -3.90 -22.10
CA ALA A 352 -11.72 -3.90 -22.62
C ALA A 352 -11.62 -3.74 -24.15
N THR A 353 -11.49 -2.48 -24.59
CA THR A 353 -11.27 -2.12 -26.00
C THR A 353 -9.89 -1.53 -26.24
N GLY A 354 -9.36 -0.71 -25.33
CA GLY A 354 -8.02 -0.11 -25.42
C GLY A 354 -6.91 -1.09 -25.05
N SER A 355 -5.68 -0.78 -25.47
CA SER A 355 -4.50 -1.64 -25.25
C SER A 355 -4.20 -1.82 -23.76
N GLY A 356 -4.30 -0.75 -22.96
CA GLY A 356 -4.10 -0.78 -21.52
C GLY A 356 -5.14 -1.63 -20.80
N LEU A 357 -6.44 -1.48 -21.13
CA LEU A 357 -7.48 -2.23 -20.42
C LEU A 357 -7.46 -3.71 -20.81
N LYS A 358 -7.01 -4.03 -22.04
CA LYS A 358 -6.73 -5.41 -22.45
C LYS A 358 -5.58 -6.03 -21.66
N VAL A 359 -4.54 -5.28 -21.27
CA VAL A 359 -3.48 -5.77 -20.37
C VAL A 359 -4.09 -6.16 -19.02
N LEU A 360 -4.87 -5.28 -18.39
CA LEU A 360 -5.52 -5.58 -17.11
C LEU A 360 -6.49 -6.78 -17.22
N ALA A 361 -7.29 -6.84 -18.28
CA ALA A 361 -8.21 -7.95 -18.51
C ALA A 361 -7.48 -9.30 -18.70
N GLU A 362 -6.33 -9.30 -19.39
CA GLU A 362 -5.49 -10.49 -19.57
C GLU A 362 -4.86 -10.91 -18.24
N LEU A 363 -4.32 -9.98 -17.46
CA LEU A 363 -3.80 -10.27 -16.11
C LEU A 363 -4.85 -10.94 -15.23
N PHE A 364 -6.08 -10.41 -15.18
CA PHE A 364 -7.18 -11.05 -14.48
C PHE A 364 -7.55 -12.43 -15.04
N ALA A 365 -7.37 -12.68 -16.34
CA ALA A 365 -7.63 -14.00 -16.91
C ALA A 365 -6.53 -15.02 -16.57
N LYS A 366 -5.28 -14.57 -16.40
CA LYS A 366 -4.11 -15.43 -16.13
C LYS A 366 -3.86 -15.65 -14.64
N ASN A 367 -4.26 -14.70 -13.79
CA ASN A 367 -3.91 -14.64 -12.38
C ASN A 367 -5.17 -14.62 -11.51
N SER A 368 -5.76 -15.80 -11.26
CA SER A 368 -6.99 -15.90 -10.48
C SER A 368 -6.84 -15.46 -9.02
N TYR A 369 -5.61 -15.45 -8.48
CA TYR A 369 -5.35 -14.95 -7.12
C TYR A 369 -5.64 -13.44 -6.98
N MET A 370 -5.59 -12.69 -8.09
CA MET A 370 -5.98 -11.28 -8.10
C MET A 370 -7.49 -11.10 -7.95
N ILE A 371 -8.29 -12.17 -8.11
CA ILE A 371 -9.75 -12.14 -8.13
C ILE A 371 -10.28 -12.80 -6.86
N GLY A 372 -10.64 -11.99 -5.86
CA GLY A 372 -11.17 -12.52 -4.60
C GLY A 372 -11.48 -11.49 -3.53
N GLY A 373 -11.03 -10.24 -3.70
CA GLY A 373 -11.14 -9.19 -2.70
C GLY A 373 -9.92 -9.08 -1.78
N ASP A 374 -8.94 -9.98 -1.90
CA ASP A 374 -7.71 -9.99 -1.10
C ASP A 374 -6.49 -9.41 -1.86
N TYR A 375 -6.67 -9.08 -3.14
CA TYR A 375 -5.68 -8.36 -3.96
C TYR A 375 -6.15 -6.93 -4.20
N TYR A 376 -5.20 -6.00 -4.29
CA TYR A 376 -5.45 -4.58 -4.51
C TYR A 376 -4.59 -4.12 -5.69
N LEU A 377 -5.04 -3.13 -6.44
CA LEU A 377 -4.20 -2.54 -7.50
C LEU A 377 -3.34 -1.43 -6.88
N TRP A 378 -2.41 -1.83 -6.01
CA TRP A 378 -1.59 -0.95 -5.18
C TRP A 378 -0.86 0.09 -6.04
N ASP A 379 -0.15 -0.38 -7.06
CA ASP A 379 0.69 0.46 -7.91
C ASP A 379 -0.13 1.33 -8.86
N SER A 380 -1.26 0.82 -9.32
CA SER A 380 -2.17 1.61 -10.15
C SER A 380 -2.69 2.81 -9.38
N LEU A 381 -2.95 2.67 -8.08
CA LEU A 381 -3.37 3.80 -7.25
C LEU A 381 -2.24 4.83 -7.08
N ALA A 382 -0.99 4.36 -6.93
CA ALA A 382 0.16 5.25 -6.87
C ALA A 382 0.40 5.99 -8.19
N ALA A 383 0.23 5.33 -9.33
CA ALA A 383 0.26 5.96 -10.65
C ALA A 383 -0.85 7.01 -10.83
N ILE A 384 -2.08 6.72 -10.40
CA ILE A 384 -3.18 7.70 -10.46
C ILE A 384 -2.86 8.93 -9.61
N ALA A 385 -2.31 8.73 -8.40
CA ALA A 385 -1.90 9.82 -7.52
C ALA A 385 -0.79 10.69 -8.15
N ALA A 386 0.26 10.05 -8.66
CA ALA A 386 1.41 10.72 -9.25
C ALA A 386 1.05 11.47 -10.53
N ALA A 387 0.06 10.98 -11.28
CA ALA A 387 -0.53 11.62 -12.45
C ALA A 387 -1.52 12.76 -12.11
N ASP A 388 -1.58 13.20 -10.84
CA ASP A 388 -2.37 14.35 -10.38
C ASP A 388 -3.90 14.17 -10.42
N TYR A 389 -4.39 12.93 -10.53
CA TYR A 389 -5.82 12.68 -10.42
C TYR A 389 -6.27 12.74 -8.95
N PRO A 390 -7.39 13.41 -8.64
CA PRO A 390 -7.86 13.60 -7.28
C PRO A 390 -8.48 12.30 -6.75
N ILE A 391 -7.65 11.44 -6.15
CA ILE A 391 -8.08 10.16 -5.58
C ILE A 391 -8.39 10.23 -4.09
N GLY A 392 -7.87 11.22 -3.36
CA GLY A 392 -7.99 11.19 -1.90
C GLY A 392 -7.24 12.29 -1.19
N GLU A 393 -7.13 12.12 0.13
CA GLU A 393 -6.51 13.08 1.04
C GLU A 393 -5.21 12.50 1.61
N PHE A 394 -4.13 13.27 1.48
CA PHE A 394 -2.87 12.96 2.15
C PHE A 394 -2.75 13.72 3.47
N THR A 395 -2.29 13.01 4.50
CA THR A 395 -2.05 13.58 5.83
C THR A 395 -0.55 13.60 6.11
N SER A 396 -0.03 14.76 6.55
CA SER A 396 1.38 14.92 6.91
C SER A 396 1.73 14.13 8.18
N VAL A 397 2.90 13.50 8.16
CA VAL A 397 3.39 12.65 9.26
C VAL A 397 4.91 12.68 9.33
N HIS A 398 5.45 12.49 10.53
CA HIS A 398 6.86 12.14 10.71
C HIS A 398 6.98 10.63 10.98
N LEU A 399 7.76 9.95 10.15
CA LEU A 399 7.93 8.50 10.17
C LEU A 399 9.41 8.11 10.29
N THR A 400 9.66 7.01 10.98
CA THR A 400 10.93 6.27 10.95
C THR A 400 10.67 4.82 10.59
N VAL A 401 11.63 4.15 9.97
CA VAL A 401 11.58 2.74 9.58
C VAL A 401 12.40 1.90 10.57
N ASP A 402 11.89 0.74 10.97
CA ASP A 402 12.68 -0.23 11.73
C ASP A 402 13.66 -0.96 10.79
N GLU A 403 14.93 -0.60 10.84
CA GLU A 403 16.00 -1.18 10.03
C GLU A 403 16.65 -2.43 10.66
N THR A 404 16.11 -2.91 11.79
CA THR A 404 16.71 -4.05 12.52
C THR A 404 16.25 -5.39 11.97
N ASP A 405 17.11 -6.40 12.06
CA ASP A 405 16.74 -7.79 11.75
C ASP A 405 15.82 -8.34 12.85
N GLY A 406 14.53 -8.43 12.55
CA GLY A 406 13.51 -8.87 13.50
C GLY A 406 12.09 -8.83 12.95
N LEU A 407 11.12 -9.18 13.80
CA LEU A 407 9.69 -9.23 13.44
C LEU A 407 9.08 -7.88 13.08
N MET A 408 9.79 -6.79 13.36
CA MET A 408 9.38 -5.42 13.06
C MET A 408 10.18 -4.82 11.90
N SER A 409 11.16 -5.52 11.31
CA SER A 409 11.94 -5.02 10.18
C SER A 409 11.02 -4.43 9.11
N GLY A 410 11.34 -3.25 8.59
CA GLY A 410 10.53 -2.53 7.60
C GLY A 410 9.22 -1.92 8.13
N ALA A 411 8.89 -2.03 9.42
CA ALA A 411 7.73 -1.36 9.98
C ALA A 411 7.97 0.16 10.02
N MET A 412 6.96 0.93 9.61
CA MET A 412 6.97 2.38 9.75
C MET A 412 6.35 2.79 11.09
N HIS A 413 7.01 3.72 11.78
CA HIS A 413 6.61 4.18 13.10
C HIS A 413 6.40 5.69 13.09
N ARG A 414 5.24 6.13 13.58
CA ARG A 414 5.02 7.54 13.90
C ARG A 414 5.91 7.94 15.06
N THR A 415 6.66 9.01 14.87
CA THR A 415 7.55 9.58 15.87
C THR A 415 7.37 11.09 15.96
N ASP A 416 7.89 11.70 17.02
CA ASP A 416 7.85 13.15 17.18
C ASP A 416 8.87 13.80 16.23
N GLY A 417 8.44 14.77 15.42
CA GLY A 417 9.32 15.47 14.48
C GLY A 417 8.56 16.38 13.52
N ALA A 418 9.30 17.13 12.70
CA ALA A 418 8.71 17.82 11.55
C ALA A 418 8.30 16.77 10.50
N PRO A 419 7.15 16.91 9.82
CA PRO A 419 6.72 15.92 8.83
C PRO A 419 7.79 15.66 7.77
N ASN A 420 8.04 14.37 7.49
CA ASN A 420 8.95 13.92 6.43
C ASN A 420 8.24 13.13 5.33
N ALA A 421 6.93 12.88 5.49
CA ALA A 421 6.08 12.30 4.46
C ALA A 421 4.64 12.78 4.59
N ASN A 422 3.86 12.55 3.54
CA ASN A 422 2.41 12.64 3.55
C ASN A 422 1.85 11.29 3.11
N TYR A 423 0.99 10.64 3.89
CA TYR A 423 0.45 9.33 3.52
C TYR A 423 -1.02 9.43 3.11
N LEU A 424 -1.43 8.62 2.15
CA LEU A 424 -2.80 8.57 1.63
C LEU A 424 -3.74 8.02 2.70
N SER A 425 -4.40 8.94 3.41
CA SER A 425 -5.19 8.65 4.61
C SER A 425 -6.67 8.37 4.32
N ALA A 426 -7.18 8.83 3.18
CA ALA A 426 -8.55 8.59 2.74
C ALA A 426 -8.60 8.54 1.21
N ILE A 427 -9.48 7.72 0.65
CA ILE A 427 -9.68 7.56 -0.79
C ILE A 427 -11.14 7.72 -1.18
N ASP A 428 -11.39 8.30 -2.36
CA ASP A 428 -12.67 8.17 -3.06
C ASP A 428 -12.62 6.94 -3.98
N ALA A 429 -12.88 5.77 -3.38
CA ALA A 429 -12.87 4.49 -4.10
C ALA A 429 -13.84 4.45 -5.30
N SER A 430 -14.90 5.27 -5.30
CA SER A 430 -15.90 5.28 -6.35
C SER A 430 -15.39 5.84 -7.68
N LEU A 431 -14.37 6.70 -7.62
CA LEU A 431 -13.73 7.30 -8.78
C LEU A 431 -12.65 6.39 -9.39
N VAL A 432 -11.94 5.64 -8.56
CA VAL A 432 -10.75 4.87 -8.98
C VAL A 432 -11.07 3.87 -10.08
N GLU A 433 -12.07 3.00 -9.88
CA GLU A 433 -12.43 2.00 -10.91
C GLU A 433 -12.87 2.66 -12.23
N SER A 434 -13.59 3.78 -12.14
CA SER A 434 -14.10 4.49 -13.32
C SER A 434 -12.96 5.20 -14.07
N LEU A 435 -12.02 5.82 -13.35
CA LEU A 435 -10.81 6.39 -13.92
C LEU A 435 -9.96 5.32 -14.59
N MET A 436 -9.72 4.20 -13.91
CA MET A 436 -8.97 3.07 -14.45
C MET A 436 -9.55 2.57 -15.76
N ILE A 437 -10.85 2.25 -15.79
CA ILE A 437 -11.52 1.80 -17.01
C ILE A 437 -11.45 2.85 -18.11
N SER A 438 -11.69 4.13 -17.77
CA SER A 438 -11.71 5.22 -18.76
C SER A 438 -10.34 5.46 -19.38
N ILE A 439 -9.29 5.60 -18.57
CA ILE A 439 -7.94 5.93 -19.03
C ILE A 439 -7.29 4.75 -19.72
N LEU A 440 -7.39 3.53 -19.17
CA LEU A 440 -6.82 2.33 -19.81
C LEU A 440 -7.51 1.97 -21.14
N ASN A 441 -8.73 2.47 -21.38
CA ASN A 441 -9.41 2.35 -22.68
C ASN A 441 -9.13 3.49 -23.65
N ALA A 442 -8.41 4.54 -23.23
CA ALA A 442 -8.00 5.58 -24.16
C ALA A 442 -7.09 4.99 -25.25
N ASP A 443 -7.26 5.50 -26.47
CA ASP A 443 -6.51 5.09 -27.67
C ASP A 443 -5.15 5.78 -27.76
#